data_AF-A0A6P0UF06-F1
#
_entry.id   AF-A0A6P0UF06-F1
#
_cell.length_a   1.000
_cell.length_b   1.000
_cell.length_c   1.000
_cell.angle_alpha   90.00
_cell.angle_beta   90.00
_cell.angle_gamma   90.00
#
_symmetry.space_group_name_H-M   'P 1'
#
loop_
_entity.id
_entity.type
_entity.pdbx_description
1 polymer ?
#
loop_
_entity_poly.entity_id
_entity_poly.type
_entity_poly.pdbx_seq_one_letter_code
_entity_poly.pdbx_strand_id
1 'polypeptide(L)'
;MYVHGKNLEQKENHKTKYRDEDSRRYLREIREKYNEWKLANEQLVGPLIEKTDQDSELLIKRVEFLNQYKDFLEQKHYAEKFDSRSNLHSSVLEEFMYYLF
;
A
#
# COMPACT_ATOMS: atom_id res chain seq x y z
N MET A 1 -3.34 6.21 11.32
CA MET A 1 -3.86 6.03 9.95
C MET A 1 -2.76 6.32 8.94
N TYR A 2 -2.70 5.50 7.89
CA TYR A 2 -1.72 5.53 6.79
C TYR A 2 -0.28 5.13 7.16
N VAL A 3 -0.13 3.97 7.80
CA VAL A 3 1.19 3.49 8.26
C VAL A 3 2.14 3.20 7.10
N HIS A 4 1.64 2.62 6.02
CA HIS A 4 2.41 2.41 4.80
C HIS A 4 2.75 3.74 4.11
N GLY A 5 1.78 4.65 4.02
CA GLY A 5 2.02 5.98 3.46
C GLY A 5 3.15 6.75 4.15
N LYS A 6 3.22 6.66 5.49
CA LYS A 6 4.30 7.22 6.31
C LYS A 6 5.62 6.48 6.13
N ASN A 7 5.57 5.15 5.98
CA ASN A 7 6.75 4.34 5.71
C ASN A 7 7.43 4.74 4.39
N LEU A 8 6.63 5.01 3.34
CA LEU A 8 7.11 5.55 2.07
C LEU A 8 7.71 6.95 2.25
N GLU A 9 7.04 7.83 2.99
CA GLU A 9 7.51 9.21 3.23
C GLU A 9 8.86 9.24 3.95
N GLN A 10 9.05 8.35 4.91
CA GLN A 10 10.33 8.18 5.60
C GLN A 10 11.45 7.71 4.67
N LYS A 11 11.14 6.86 3.67
CA LYS A 11 12.12 6.39 2.68
C LYS A 11 12.47 7.49 1.68
N GLU A 12 11.47 8.22 1.19
CA GLU A 12 11.62 9.36 0.27
C GLU A 12 12.49 10.46 0.89
N ASN A 13 12.32 10.72 2.19
CA ASN A 13 13.05 11.76 2.93
C ASN A 13 14.30 11.24 3.66
N HIS A 14 14.72 10.00 3.41
CA HIS A 14 15.85 9.42 4.13
C HIS A 14 17.16 10.18 3.81
N LYS A 15 17.87 10.62 4.84
CA LYS A 15 19.06 11.49 4.70
C LYS A 15 20.30 10.80 4.09
N THR A 16 20.31 9.48 4.02
CA THR A 16 21.52 8.68 3.75
C THR A 16 21.24 7.47 2.86
N LYS A 17 20.13 6.75 3.06
CA LYS A 17 19.68 5.67 2.19
C LYS A 17 18.80 6.20 1.05
N TYR A 18 18.62 5.39 0.00
CA TYR A 18 17.69 5.63 -1.12
C TYR A 18 17.97 6.94 -1.89
N ARG A 19 19.24 7.34 -1.97
CA ARG A 19 19.64 8.59 -2.65
C ARG A 19 20.00 8.39 -4.12
N ASP A 20 20.25 7.15 -4.52
CA ASP A 20 20.49 6.78 -5.91
C ASP A 20 19.25 7.01 -6.79
N GLU A 21 19.51 7.18 -8.08
CA GLU A 21 18.48 7.51 -9.07
C GLU A 21 17.39 6.42 -9.17
N ASP A 22 17.80 5.14 -9.15
CA ASP A 22 16.88 4.02 -9.19
C ASP A 22 15.95 4.00 -7.97
N SER A 23 16.51 4.11 -6.75
CA SER A 23 15.71 4.16 -5.54
C SER A 23 14.70 5.31 -5.55
N ARG A 24 15.11 6.50 -6.01
CA ARG A 24 14.20 7.65 -6.12
C ARG A 24 13.13 7.45 -7.18
N ARG A 25 13.48 6.85 -8.33
CA ARG A 25 12.52 6.51 -9.38
C ARG A 25 11.50 5.52 -8.84
N TYR A 26 11.94 4.42 -8.25
CA TYR A 26 11.06 3.39 -7.73
C TYR A 26 10.18 3.89 -6.58
N LEU A 27 10.69 4.72 -5.68
CA LEU A 27 9.87 5.32 -4.62
C LEU A 27 8.75 6.20 -5.20
N ARG A 28 9.00 6.94 -6.30
CA ARG A 28 7.94 7.71 -6.99
C ARG A 28 6.89 6.81 -7.61
N GLU A 29 7.30 5.76 -8.32
CA GLU A 29 6.39 4.78 -8.93
C GLU A 29 5.52 4.09 -7.86
N ILE A 30 6.15 3.68 -6.76
CA ILE A 30 5.46 3.10 -5.60
C ILE A 30 4.50 4.11 -4.98
N ARG A 31 4.89 5.38 -4.83
CA ARG A 31 4.03 6.44 -4.28
C ARG A 31 2.78 6.66 -5.13
N GLU A 32 2.93 6.68 -6.46
CA GLU A 32 1.80 6.83 -7.38
C GLU A 32 0.81 5.67 -7.21
N LYS A 33 1.30 4.43 -7.21
CA LYS A 33 0.46 3.24 -7.01
C LYS A 33 -0.15 3.15 -5.61
N TYR A 34 0.58 3.58 -4.59
CA TYR A 34 0.05 3.72 -3.24
C TYR A 34 -1.14 4.69 -3.20
N ASN A 35 -1.02 5.84 -3.86
CA ASN A 35 -2.09 6.84 -3.87
C ASN A 35 -3.35 6.32 -4.58
N GLU A 36 -3.19 5.56 -5.67
CA GLU A 36 -4.30 4.86 -6.33
C GLU A 36 -4.99 3.87 -5.38
N TRP A 37 -4.20 3.01 -4.72
CA TRP A 37 -4.72 2.01 -3.77
C TRP A 37 -5.43 2.65 -2.57
N LYS A 38 -4.84 3.70 -2.00
CA LYS A 38 -5.42 4.48 -0.90
C LYS A 38 -6.75 5.09 -1.31
N LEU A 39 -6.77 5.80 -2.45
CA LEU A 39 -7.98 6.45 -2.94
C LEU A 39 -9.10 5.45 -3.21
N ALA A 40 -8.78 4.30 -3.83
CA ALA A 40 -9.75 3.26 -4.11
C ALA A 40 -10.37 2.67 -2.83
N ASN A 41 -9.58 2.49 -1.77
CA ASN A 41 -10.09 2.05 -0.46
C ASN A 41 -10.92 3.10 0.26
N GLU A 42 -10.55 4.38 0.16
CA GLU A 42 -11.30 5.50 0.77
C GLU A 42 -12.63 5.77 0.05
N GLN A 43 -12.71 5.49 -1.25
CA GLN A 43 -13.94 5.62 -2.03
C GLN A 43 -14.91 4.44 -1.81
N LEU A 44 -14.43 3.28 -1.37
CA LEU A 44 -15.29 2.19 -0.94
C LEU A 44 -15.88 2.52 0.43
N VAL A 45 -17.17 2.81 0.47
CA VAL A 45 -17.91 3.05 1.71
C VAL A 45 -18.51 1.72 2.19
N GLY A 46 -18.20 1.34 3.43
CA GLY A 46 -18.67 0.10 4.05
C GLY A 46 -17.60 -1.02 4.12
N PRO A 47 -17.91 -2.17 4.75
CA PRO A 47 -19.17 -2.51 5.43
C PRO A 47 -19.49 -1.58 6.60
N LEU A 48 -20.77 -1.26 6.82
CA LEU A 48 -21.21 -0.40 7.92
C LEU A 48 -21.80 -1.23 9.07
N ILE A 49 -22.26 -0.58 10.13
CA ILE A 49 -22.87 -1.24 11.30
C ILE A 49 -24.06 -2.12 10.87
N GLU A 50 -24.84 -1.63 9.92
CA GLU A 50 -25.92 -2.39 9.30
C GLU A 50 -25.34 -3.34 8.26
N LYS A 51 -25.54 -4.64 8.49
CA LYS A 51 -25.10 -5.66 7.55
C LYS A 51 -25.96 -5.61 6.29
N THR A 52 -25.30 -5.66 5.15
CA THR A 52 -25.95 -5.71 3.84
C THR A 52 -25.43 -6.91 3.06
N ASP A 53 -26.22 -7.39 2.11
CA ASP A 53 -25.78 -8.46 1.19
C ASP A 53 -24.57 -8.02 0.33
N GLN A 54 -24.29 -6.72 0.26
CA GLN A 54 -23.17 -6.11 -0.45
C GLN A 54 -21.87 -6.13 0.35
N ASP A 55 -21.91 -6.40 1.65
CA ASP A 55 -20.72 -6.38 2.52
C ASP A 55 -19.66 -7.38 2.04
N SER A 56 -20.09 -8.57 1.62
CA SER A 56 -19.19 -9.59 1.07
C SER A 56 -18.49 -9.10 -0.20
N GLU A 57 -19.23 -8.46 -1.11
CA GLU A 57 -18.68 -7.90 -2.35
C GLU A 57 -17.69 -6.77 -2.07
N LEU A 58 -18.00 -5.89 -1.10
CA LEU A 58 -17.09 -4.83 -0.68
C LEU A 58 -15.79 -5.37 -0.11
N LEU A 59 -15.86 -6.41 0.75
CA LEU A 59 -14.67 -7.06 1.31
C LEU A 59 -13.83 -7.74 0.24
N ILE A 60 -14.46 -8.46 -0.70
CA ILE A 60 -13.77 -9.06 -1.85
C ILE A 60 -13.03 -7.97 -2.63
N LYS A 61 -13.70 -6.85 -2.93
CA LYS A 61 -13.11 -5.75 -3.69
C LYS A 61 -11.94 -5.08 -2.96
N ARG A 62 -12.01 -4.93 -1.62
CA ARG A 62 -10.88 -4.46 -0.81
C ARG A 62 -9.67 -5.41 -0.90
N VAL A 63 -9.92 -6.72 -0.85
CA VAL A 63 -8.86 -7.74 -0.99
C VAL A 63 -8.28 -7.74 -2.41
N GLU A 64 -9.10 -7.53 -3.44
CA GLU A 64 -8.62 -7.36 -4.81
C GLU A 64 -7.67 -6.16 -4.94
N PHE A 65 -8.05 -5.00 -4.38
CA PHE A 65 -7.18 -3.82 -4.35
C PHE A 65 -5.87 -4.07 -3.59
N LEU A 66 -5.93 -4.79 -2.46
CA LEU A 66 -4.74 -5.21 -1.73
C LEU A 66 -3.82 -6.08 -2.59
N ASN A 67 -4.37 -7.11 -3.23
CA ASN A 67 -3.58 -8.04 -4.04
C ASN A 67 -2.94 -7.33 -5.23
N GLN A 68 -3.69 -6.49 -5.95
CA GLN A 68 -3.15 -5.71 -7.07
C GLN A 68 -1.95 -4.83 -6.65
N TYR A 69 -2.06 -4.17 -5.50
CA TYR A 69 -0.96 -3.35 -4.98
C TYR A 69 0.22 -4.19 -4.51
N LYS A 70 -0.03 -5.33 -3.86
CA LYS A 70 1.04 -6.26 -3.45
C LYS A 70 1.77 -6.87 -4.65
N ASP A 71 1.05 -7.32 -5.66
CA ASP A 71 1.62 -7.88 -6.89
C ASP A 71 2.50 -6.84 -7.61
N PHE A 72 2.09 -5.57 -7.57
CA PHE A 72 2.92 -4.46 -8.07
C PHE A 72 4.23 -4.34 -7.29
N LEU A 73 4.20 -4.41 -5.95
CA LEU A 73 5.41 -4.31 -5.11
C LEU A 73 6.33 -5.55 -5.22
N GLU A 74 5.79 -6.71 -5.57
CA GLU A 74 6.55 -7.96 -5.73
C GLU A 74 7.34 -8.02 -7.05
N GLN A 75 7.20 -7.04 -7.94
CA GLN A 75 8.02 -6.94 -9.13
C GLN A 75 9.51 -6.91 -8.75
N LYS A 76 10.30 -7.72 -9.46
CA LYS A 76 11.68 -8.08 -9.11
C LYS A 76 12.56 -6.87 -8.76
N HIS A 77 12.50 -5.80 -9.55
CA HIS A 77 13.34 -4.62 -9.35
C HIS A 77 13.00 -3.83 -8.09
N TYR A 78 11.75 -3.85 -7.62
CA TYR A 78 11.38 -3.27 -6.33
C TYR A 78 11.82 -4.18 -5.17
N ALA A 79 11.56 -5.49 -5.26
CA ALA A 79 11.91 -6.44 -4.22
C ALA A 79 13.44 -6.52 -3.98
N GLU A 80 14.24 -6.41 -5.05
CA GLU A 80 15.71 -6.38 -4.95
C GLU A 80 16.24 -5.07 -4.34
N LYS A 81 15.55 -3.95 -4.54
CA LYS A 81 15.96 -2.64 -3.98
C LYS A 81 15.44 -2.38 -2.57
N PHE A 82 14.25 -2.85 -2.26
CA PHE A 82 13.60 -2.66 -0.98
C PHE A 82 13.30 -4.02 -0.38
N ASP A 83 14.33 -4.62 0.22
CA ASP A 83 14.22 -5.96 0.81
C ASP A 83 13.08 -6.06 1.83
N SER A 84 12.67 -7.28 2.16
CA SER A 84 11.58 -7.55 3.11
C SER A 84 11.82 -6.97 4.52
N ARG A 85 13.07 -6.64 4.87
CA ARG A 85 13.43 -5.98 6.15
C ARG A 85 13.17 -4.48 6.13
N SER A 86 12.88 -3.89 4.98
CA SER A 86 12.54 -2.47 4.83
C SER A 86 11.15 -2.10 5.36
N ASN A 87 10.38 -3.07 5.85
CA ASN A 87 8.97 -2.94 6.26
C ASN A 87 8.03 -2.50 5.14
N LEU A 88 8.43 -2.64 3.88
CA LEU A 88 7.59 -2.24 2.74
C LEU A 88 6.30 -3.08 2.71
N HIS A 89 6.41 -4.41 2.69
CA HIS A 89 5.23 -5.29 2.64
C HIS A 89 4.44 -5.37 3.95
N SER A 90 5.12 -5.37 5.10
CA SER A 90 4.46 -5.50 6.41
C SER A 90 3.56 -4.30 6.71
N SER A 91 4.02 -3.09 6.38
CA SER A 91 3.21 -1.87 6.56
C SER A 91 1.98 -1.81 5.66
N VAL A 92 1.99 -2.46 4.48
CA VAL A 92 0.79 -2.57 3.62
C VAL A 92 -0.33 -3.30 4.34
N LEU A 93 -0.02 -4.46 4.95
CA LEU A 93 -1.03 -5.23 5.68
C LEU A 93 -1.54 -4.48 6.90
N GLU A 94 -0.65 -3.80 7.63
CA GLU A 94 -1.03 -2.97 8.77
C GLU A 94 -1.99 -1.85 8.37
N GLU A 95 -1.69 -1.14 7.26
CA GLU A 95 -2.59 -0.12 6.74
C GLU A 95 -3.88 -0.72 6.17
N PHE A 96 -3.83 -1.92 5.58
CA PHE A 96 -5.02 -2.60 5.08
C PHE A 96 -6.02 -2.93 6.20
N MET A 97 -5.54 -3.30 7.39
CA MET A 97 -6.42 -3.55 8.53
C MET A 97 -7.26 -2.31 8.89
N TYR A 98 -6.74 -1.10 8.68
CA TYR A 98 -7.51 0.13 8.88
C TYR A 98 -8.64 0.30 7.85
N TYR A 99 -8.55 -0.29 6.66
CA TYR A 99 -9.65 -0.26 5.69
C TYR A 99 -10.72 -1.32 5.96
N LEU A 100 -10.45 -2.27 6.87
CA LEU A 100 -11.41 -3.29 7.28
C LEU A 100 -12.23 -2.91 8.53
N PHE A 101 -11.75 -1.95 9.33
CA PHE A 101 -12.31 -1.58 10.64
C PHE A 101 -12.36 -0.07 10.85
#